data_AF-A0A5C8ZQI0-F1
#
_entry.id   AF-A0A5C8ZQI0-F1
#
_cell.length_a   1.000
_cell.length_b   1.000
_cell.length_c   1.000
_cell.angle_alpha   90.00
_cell.angle_beta   90.00
_cell.angle_gamma   90.00
#
_symmetry.space_group_name_H-M   'P 1'
#
loop_
_entity.id
_entity.type
_entity.pdbx_description
1 polymer ?
#
loop_
_entity_poly.entity_id
_entity_poly.type
_entity_poly.pdbx_seq_one_letter_code
_entity_poly.pdbx_strand_id
1 'polypeptide(L)'
;MSPSETAMSLLETAMSAAKTAMSSWKTHPARWLGTWLGLICLQPFAAAGEGAQVRTHLQASDPIWAGQRIALFVELLAPGYFASAANFDLPDPQGLLLMPPADHPIVDSVTIDGTRYSVQRHELNAWAMRDGELRIPPVHVRFSYKANPLDKEEMSAAVTTDPVTLQIERPPGTEGMGIVISARNLRVEETWQPEPGTEAVLAGTAFKRSIRLSAADLPGMVFPTFPATEIDGLGVYSKQQVQDRINRGTLTGMRTDNITYLAKRPGQYTIAAARLQWYDLDAQQLKSVEFPARTLDVIANPEQAAAAGSSHSSSRADRGSVAMALGFALLSALAGWQLYRRREQLIAPFRPVHLQPLNPTERAWNRNRRDAAGN
;
A
#
# COMPACT_ATOMS: atom_id res chain seq x y z
N MET A 1 -9.00 -25.21 37.19
CA MET A 1 -9.95 -24.17 37.63
C MET A 1 -10.04 -23.13 36.54
N SER A 2 -11.05 -23.26 35.68
CA SER A 2 -11.28 -22.30 34.60
C SER A 2 -12.15 -21.14 35.12
N PRO A 3 -11.97 -19.93 34.57
CA PRO A 3 -12.76 -18.75 34.94
C PRO A 3 -14.26 -18.84 34.56
N SER A 4 -14.72 -19.94 33.95
CA SER A 4 -16.12 -20.14 33.57
C SER A 4 -16.99 -20.71 34.70
N GLU A 5 -16.43 -21.50 35.64
CA GLU A 5 -17.21 -22.08 36.74
C GLU A 5 -17.55 -21.05 37.83
N THR A 6 -16.66 -20.08 38.06
CA THR A 6 -16.87 -19.01 39.04
C THR A 6 -17.95 -18.01 38.58
N ALA A 7 -18.00 -17.71 37.29
CA ALA A 7 -19.02 -16.82 36.71
C ALA A 7 -20.42 -17.44 36.76
N MET A 8 -20.52 -18.75 36.56
CA MET A 8 -21.79 -19.47 36.57
C MET A 8 -22.36 -19.63 38.00
N SER A 9 -21.49 -19.87 38.99
CA SER A 9 -21.83 -19.91 40.42
C SER A 9 -22.35 -18.56 40.94
N LEU A 10 -21.77 -17.45 40.49
CA LEU A 10 -22.22 -16.09 40.85
C LEU A 10 -23.57 -15.74 40.22
N LEU A 11 -23.84 -16.19 38.99
CA LEU A 11 -25.13 -16.02 38.31
C LEU A 11 -26.25 -16.83 39.00
N GLU A 12 -25.99 -18.08 39.39
CA GLU A 12 -26.97 -18.89 40.12
C GLU A 12 -27.28 -18.32 41.51
N THR A 13 -26.26 -17.78 42.19
CA THR A 13 -26.44 -17.14 43.50
C THR A 13 -27.27 -15.85 43.39
N ALA A 14 -27.03 -15.03 42.36
CA ALA A 14 -27.80 -13.82 42.10
C ALA A 14 -29.25 -14.12 41.71
N MET A 15 -29.48 -15.16 40.89
CA MET A 15 -30.83 -15.57 40.51
C MET A 15 -31.61 -16.18 41.68
N SER A 16 -30.95 -16.93 42.58
CA SER A 16 -31.57 -17.46 43.79
C SER A 16 -31.96 -16.35 44.78
N ALA A 17 -31.10 -15.32 44.94
CA ALA A 17 -31.39 -14.15 45.77
C ALA A 17 -32.58 -13.34 45.20
N ALA A 18 -32.65 -13.15 43.88
CA ALA A 18 -33.75 -12.45 43.22
C ALA A 18 -35.09 -13.20 43.35
N LYS A 19 -35.07 -14.53 43.24
CA LYS A 19 -36.28 -15.37 43.35
C LYS A 19 -36.83 -15.40 44.79
N THR A 20 -35.93 -15.37 45.77
CA THR A 20 -36.29 -15.28 47.20
C THR A 20 -36.90 -13.91 47.53
N ALA A 21 -36.33 -12.83 46.98
CA ALA A 21 -36.86 -11.47 47.13
C ALA A 21 -38.23 -11.27 46.44
N MET A 22 -38.48 -11.91 45.29
CA MET A 22 -39.79 -11.86 44.61
C MET A 22 -40.88 -12.66 45.33
N SER A 23 -40.52 -13.68 46.14
CA SER A 23 -41.51 -14.48 46.87
C SER A 23 -42.04 -13.79 48.13
N SER A 24 -41.28 -12.86 48.73
CA SER A 24 -41.68 -12.17 49.97
C SER A 24 -42.55 -10.92 49.75
N TRP A 25 -42.70 -10.46 48.50
CA TRP A 25 -43.52 -9.29 48.17
C TRP A 25 -45.03 -9.55 48.28
N LYS A 26 -45.47 -10.81 48.26
CA LYS A 26 -46.91 -11.13 48.24
C LYS A 26 -47.61 -11.12 49.60
N THR A 27 -46.91 -10.97 50.74
CA THR A 27 -47.53 -11.23 52.05
C THR A 27 -47.63 -10.07 53.04
N HIS A 28 -46.88 -8.96 52.93
CA HIS A 28 -46.99 -7.87 53.92
C HIS A 28 -46.69 -6.45 53.35
N PRO A 29 -47.70 -5.68 52.89
CA PRO A 29 -47.49 -4.40 52.22
C PRO A 29 -47.22 -3.19 53.15
N ALA A 30 -47.18 -3.34 54.49
CA ALA A 30 -47.31 -2.18 55.40
C ALA A 30 -46.19 -1.97 56.43
N ARG A 31 -45.01 -2.58 56.31
CA ARG A 31 -43.93 -2.41 57.32
C ARG A 31 -42.53 -2.10 56.80
N TRP A 32 -42.39 -1.68 55.55
CA TRP A 32 -41.07 -1.42 54.92
C TRP A 32 -40.87 0.01 54.40
N LEU A 33 -41.65 0.98 54.89
CA LEU A 33 -41.50 2.40 54.50
C LEU A 33 -40.37 3.16 55.24
N GLY A 34 -39.63 2.51 56.14
CA GLY A 34 -38.70 3.20 57.07
C GLY A 34 -37.20 2.95 56.86
N THR A 35 -36.79 2.04 55.98
CA THR A 35 -35.39 1.56 55.93
C THR A 35 -34.87 1.30 54.52
N TRP A 36 -35.25 2.14 53.55
CA TRP A 36 -34.66 2.16 52.19
C TRP A 36 -34.19 3.56 51.76
N LEU A 37 -33.99 4.46 52.71
CA LEU A 37 -33.53 5.84 52.51
C LEU A 37 -32.01 6.01 52.73
N GLY A 38 -31.23 4.92 52.62
CA GLY A 38 -29.82 4.91 53.01
C GLY A 38 -28.98 3.91 52.23
N LEU A 39 -29.11 3.87 50.90
CA LEU A 39 -28.10 3.29 49.99
C LEU A 39 -28.41 3.64 48.53
N ILE A 40 -28.76 4.90 48.25
CA ILE A 40 -28.45 5.47 46.94
C ILE A 40 -26.96 5.77 47.01
N CYS A 41 -26.15 4.79 46.60
CA CYS A 41 -24.80 5.08 46.15
C CYS A 41 -24.95 6.15 45.06
N LEU A 42 -24.62 7.39 45.40
CA LEU A 42 -24.02 8.31 44.45
C LEU A 42 -22.79 7.58 43.90
N GLN A 43 -22.99 6.79 42.85
CA GLN A 43 -21.92 6.48 41.93
C GLN A 43 -21.62 7.83 41.27
N PRO A 44 -20.45 8.44 41.49
CA PRO A 44 -20.04 9.49 40.58
C PRO A 44 -20.02 8.83 39.20
N PHE A 45 -20.96 9.19 38.35
CA PHE A 45 -20.74 9.10 36.91
C PHE A 45 -19.49 9.94 36.68
N ALA A 46 -18.33 9.29 36.61
CA ALA A 46 -17.15 9.91 36.06
C ALA A 46 -17.56 10.36 34.66
N ALA A 47 -17.63 11.67 34.45
CA ALA A 47 -17.78 12.24 33.13
C ALA A 47 -16.61 11.73 32.29
N ALA A 48 -16.87 10.77 31.41
CA ALA A 48 -15.89 10.28 30.45
C ALA A 48 -15.76 11.34 29.35
N GLY A 49 -15.04 12.42 29.61
CA GLY A 49 -14.84 13.46 28.62
C GLY A 49 -13.75 14.43 29.01
N GLU A 50 -12.50 14.10 28.71
CA GLU A 50 -11.41 15.11 28.77
C GLU A 50 -10.18 14.78 27.90
N GLY A 51 -10.20 13.67 27.14
CA GLY A 51 -9.15 13.30 26.21
C GLY A 51 -9.55 13.50 24.75
N ALA A 52 -8.56 13.45 23.87
CA ALA A 52 -8.81 13.36 22.44
C ALA A 52 -9.53 12.04 22.10
N GLN A 53 -10.42 12.06 21.10
CA GLN A 53 -11.25 10.91 20.71
C GLN A 53 -11.17 10.66 19.21
N VAL A 54 -11.68 9.51 18.78
CA VAL A 54 -11.87 9.18 17.38
C VAL A 54 -13.26 8.62 17.15
N ARG A 55 -13.86 8.97 16.02
CA ARG A 55 -15.11 8.38 15.52
C ARG A 55 -14.89 7.91 14.09
N THR A 56 -15.62 6.88 13.69
CA THR A 56 -15.60 6.42 12.31
C THR A 56 -17.00 6.32 11.73
N HIS A 57 -17.11 6.61 10.45
CA HIS A 57 -18.32 6.42 9.68
C HIS A 57 -17.99 5.88 8.30
N LEU A 58 -18.69 4.84 7.88
CA LEU A 58 -18.52 4.23 6.57
C LEU A 58 -19.54 4.82 5.59
N GLN A 59 -19.07 5.32 4.46
CA GLN A 59 -19.92 5.65 3.33
C GLN A 59 -19.66 4.65 2.21
N ALA A 60 -20.62 3.76 2.01
CA ALA A 60 -20.59 2.73 0.97
C ALA A 60 -21.99 2.51 0.39
N SER A 61 -22.06 1.94 -0.81
CA SER A 61 -23.31 1.45 -1.39
C SER A 61 -23.72 0.13 -0.74
N ASP A 62 -25.00 -0.22 -0.80
CA ASP A 62 -25.50 -1.55 -0.39
C ASP A 62 -26.24 -2.17 -1.60
N PRO A 63 -25.76 -3.31 -2.15
CA PRO A 63 -24.57 -4.06 -1.74
C PRO A 63 -23.25 -3.37 -2.10
N ILE A 64 -22.16 -3.79 -1.45
CA ILE A 64 -20.78 -3.38 -1.80
C ILE A 64 -20.19 -4.40 -2.76
N TRP A 65 -19.89 -3.97 -3.99
CA TRP A 65 -19.28 -4.84 -4.99
C TRP A 65 -17.77 -4.98 -4.84
N ALA A 66 -17.22 -6.17 -5.11
CA ALA A 66 -15.78 -6.34 -5.27
C ALA A 66 -15.24 -5.39 -6.36
N GLY A 67 -14.09 -4.77 -6.11
CA GLY A 67 -13.46 -3.76 -6.96
C GLY A 67 -14.02 -2.35 -6.80
N GLN A 68 -15.07 -2.14 -5.99
CA GLN A 68 -15.65 -0.82 -5.74
C GLN A 68 -14.90 -0.07 -4.62
N ARG A 69 -14.87 1.25 -4.74
CA ARG A 69 -14.38 2.17 -3.70
C ARG A 69 -15.31 2.22 -2.49
N ILE A 70 -14.71 2.23 -1.31
CA ILE A 70 -15.34 2.37 0.00
C ILE A 70 -14.68 3.56 0.69
N ALA A 71 -15.47 4.52 1.18
CA ALA A 71 -14.96 5.68 1.91
C ALA A 71 -15.15 5.47 3.42
N LEU A 72 -14.05 5.42 4.17
CA LEU A 72 -14.05 5.42 5.62
C LEU A 72 -13.69 6.82 6.12
N PHE A 73 -14.66 7.50 6.71
CA PHE A 73 -14.42 8.78 7.39
C PHE A 73 -13.90 8.51 8.80
N VAL A 74 -12.74 9.07 9.12
CA VAL A 74 -12.14 9.07 10.45
C VAL A 74 -12.17 10.49 10.99
N GLU A 75 -12.98 10.70 12.01
CA GLU A 75 -13.08 11.98 12.71
C GLU A 75 -12.20 11.96 13.94
N LEU A 76 -11.22 12.85 14.00
CA LEU A 76 -10.40 13.08 15.18
C LEU A 76 -11.01 14.24 15.96
N LEU A 77 -11.19 14.06 17.27
CA LEU A 77 -11.79 15.08 18.13
C LEU A 77 -10.75 15.48 19.18
N ALA A 78 -10.43 16.76 19.25
CA ALA A 78 -9.51 17.33 20.22
C ALA A 78 -10.23 18.36 21.11
N PRO A 79 -10.12 18.29 22.45
CA PRO A 79 -10.70 19.29 23.35
C PRO A 79 -9.85 20.58 23.33
N GLY A 80 -9.91 21.31 22.22
CA GLY A 80 -9.04 22.45 21.93
C GLY A 80 -8.78 22.62 20.43
N TYR A 81 -7.55 22.99 20.06
CA TYR A 81 -7.14 23.29 18.69
C TYR A 81 -6.03 22.34 18.24
N PHE A 82 -6.12 21.80 17.03
CA PHE A 82 -5.05 20.98 16.45
C PHE A 82 -3.77 21.79 16.25
N ALA A 83 -2.63 21.22 16.61
CA ALA A 83 -1.31 21.85 16.53
C ALA A 83 -0.35 21.13 15.55
N SER A 84 -0.73 19.95 15.06
CA SER A 84 0.00 19.23 14.02
C SER A 84 -0.96 18.53 13.06
N ALA A 85 -0.42 18.08 11.93
CA ALA A 85 -1.11 17.16 11.04
C ALA A 85 -1.24 15.78 11.71
N ALA A 86 -2.34 15.09 11.44
CA ALA A 86 -2.54 13.72 11.88
C ALA A 86 -1.64 12.75 11.10
N ASN A 87 -1.03 11.82 11.83
CA ASN A 87 -0.23 10.73 11.27
C ASN A 87 -1.00 9.41 11.43
N PHE A 88 -1.32 8.78 10.30
CA PHE A 88 -2.09 7.54 10.23
C PHE A 88 -1.14 6.34 10.01
N ASP A 89 -1.12 5.42 10.97
CA ASP A 89 -0.49 4.11 10.77
C ASP A 89 -1.50 3.16 10.14
N LEU A 90 -1.40 3.00 8.83
CA LEU A 90 -2.28 2.10 8.09
C LEU A 90 -1.79 0.66 8.22
N PRO A 91 -2.59 -0.26 8.78
CA PRO A 91 -2.27 -1.67 8.79
C PRO A 91 -2.42 -2.26 7.37
N ASP A 92 -1.71 -3.36 7.09
CA ASP A 92 -1.92 -4.13 5.85
C ASP A 92 -3.25 -4.89 5.94
N PRO A 93 -4.29 -4.49 5.18
CA PRO A 93 -5.59 -5.08 5.32
C PRO A 93 -5.73 -6.24 4.31
N GLN A 94 -5.88 -7.46 4.83
CA GLN A 94 -5.93 -8.67 3.99
C GLN A 94 -7.13 -8.65 3.01
N GLY A 95 -6.85 -8.43 1.72
CA GLY A 95 -7.86 -8.40 0.66
C GLY A 95 -8.52 -7.03 0.43
N LEU A 96 -8.06 -5.98 1.12
CA LEU A 96 -8.42 -4.60 0.84
C LEU A 96 -7.16 -3.82 0.46
N LEU A 97 -7.29 -2.87 -0.45
CA LEU A 97 -6.28 -1.83 -0.63
C LEU A 97 -6.73 -0.62 0.17
N LEU A 98 -5.98 -0.22 1.21
CA LEU A 98 -6.25 0.98 2.01
C LEU A 98 -5.23 2.06 1.66
N MET A 99 -5.72 3.26 1.34
CA MET A 99 -4.87 4.41 1.04
C MET A 99 -4.99 5.49 2.12
N PRO A 100 -3.91 6.23 2.39
CA PRO A 100 -3.94 7.34 3.33
C PRO A 100 -4.86 8.46 2.83
N PRO A 101 -5.31 9.34 3.74
CA PRO A 101 -5.99 10.57 3.36
C PRO A 101 -5.09 11.38 2.42
N ALA A 102 -5.64 11.79 1.28
CA ALA A 102 -4.89 12.48 0.25
C ALA A 102 -5.23 13.97 0.12
N ASP A 103 -6.36 14.39 0.68
CA ASP A 103 -6.77 15.79 0.80
C ASP A 103 -6.61 16.29 2.24
N HIS A 104 -6.66 17.61 2.41
CA HIS A 104 -6.71 18.22 3.74
C HIS A 104 -8.01 17.84 4.48
N PRO A 105 -7.96 17.69 5.82
CA PRO A 105 -9.15 17.36 6.58
C PRO A 105 -10.18 18.48 6.51
N ILE A 106 -11.45 18.10 6.53
CA ILE A 106 -12.55 19.04 6.81
C ILE A 106 -12.56 19.31 8.30
N VAL A 107 -12.51 20.59 8.69
CA VAL A 107 -12.52 21.00 10.09
C VAL A 107 -13.92 21.41 10.50
N ASP A 108 -14.38 20.93 11.64
CA ASP A 108 -15.66 21.26 12.25
C ASP A 108 -15.50 21.45 13.78
N SER A 109 -16.58 21.80 14.48
CA SER A 109 -16.59 21.81 15.95
C SER A 109 -17.89 21.25 16.50
N VAL A 110 -17.79 20.43 17.54
CA VAL A 110 -18.95 19.80 18.19
C VAL A 110 -18.84 19.95 19.70
N THR A 111 -19.97 20.09 20.39
CA THR A 111 -20.02 20.06 21.85
C THR A 111 -20.56 18.71 22.30
N ILE A 112 -19.81 18.01 23.15
CA ILE A 112 -20.16 16.70 23.71
C ILE A 112 -20.04 16.82 25.22
N ASP A 113 -21.13 16.55 25.94
CA ASP A 113 -21.20 16.59 27.41
C ASP A 113 -20.67 17.92 28.02
N GLY A 114 -20.91 19.03 27.32
CA GLY A 114 -20.47 20.38 27.75
C GLY A 114 -19.05 20.77 27.31
N THR A 115 -18.25 19.82 26.80
CA THR A 115 -16.90 20.08 26.29
C THR A 115 -16.94 20.36 24.79
N ARG A 116 -16.33 21.46 24.36
CA ARG A 116 -16.19 21.79 22.93
C ARG A 116 -14.98 21.08 22.34
N TYR A 117 -15.20 20.33 21.28
CA TYR A 117 -14.18 19.65 20.50
C TYR A 117 -14.01 20.32 19.15
N SER A 118 -12.77 20.50 18.72
CA SER A 118 -12.46 20.67 17.30
C SER A 118 -12.40 19.29 16.66
N VAL A 119 -12.98 19.18 15.47
CA VAL A 119 -13.08 17.93 14.70
C VAL A 119 -12.25 18.08 13.43
N GLN A 120 -11.40 17.10 13.14
CA GLN A 120 -10.81 16.91 11.81
C GLN A 120 -11.37 15.64 11.20
N ARG A 121 -12.13 15.77 10.11
CA ARG A 121 -12.63 14.64 9.33
C ARG A 121 -11.66 14.34 8.20
N HIS A 122 -11.09 13.14 8.24
CA HIS A 122 -10.21 12.57 7.22
C HIS A 122 -10.94 11.48 6.45
N GLU A 123 -10.73 11.39 5.14
CA GLU A 123 -11.31 10.36 4.28
C GLU A 123 -10.24 9.35 3.90
N LEU A 124 -10.39 8.11 4.38
CA LEU A 124 -9.54 6.98 4.00
C LEU A 124 -10.27 6.18 2.93
N ASN A 125 -9.60 5.96 1.81
CA ASN A 125 -10.17 5.20 0.71
C ASN A 125 -9.74 3.74 0.79
N ALA A 126 -10.71 2.84 0.67
CA ALA A 126 -10.49 1.41 0.59
C ALA A 126 -11.08 0.82 -0.69
N TRP A 127 -10.43 -0.20 -1.26
CA TRP A 127 -10.96 -0.99 -2.38
C TRP A 127 -10.94 -2.48 -2.02
N ALA A 128 -12.10 -3.14 -2.13
CA ALA A 128 -12.20 -4.57 -1.91
C ALA A 128 -11.63 -5.34 -3.10
N MET A 129 -10.52 -6.05 -2.92
CA MET A 129 -9.85 -6.79 -4.00
C MET A 129 -10.44 -8.19 -4.22
N ARG A 130 -11.38 -8.60 -3.37
CA ARG A 130 -12.11 -9.87 -3.42
C ARG A 130 -13.48 -9.73 -2.76
N ASP A 131 -14.38 -10.65 -3.09
CA ASP A 131 -15.66 -10.87 -2.42
C ASP A 131 -15.50 -11.63 -1.09
N GLY A 132 -16.56 -11.58 -0.27
CA GLY A 132 -16.65 -12.20 1.05
C GLY A 132 -16.57 -11.21 2.21
N GLU A 133 -16.45 -11.74 3.41
CA GLU A 133 -16.26 -10.93 4.62
C GLU A 133 -14.84 -10.38 4.67
N LEU A 134 -14.71 -9.06 4.65
CA LEU A 134 -13.45 -8.35 4.80
C LEU A 134 -13.47 -7.47 6.04
N ARG A 135 -12.29 -7.15 6.56
CA ARG A 135 -12.14 -6.33 7.75
C ARG A 135 -11.12 -5.22 7.53
N ILE A 136 -11.55 -3.98 7.76
CA ILE A 136 -10.63 -2.87 7.97
C ILE A 136 -10.12 -2.99 9.42
N PRO A 137 -8.82 -3.21 9.64
CA PRO A 137 -8.29 -3.32 10.99
C PRO A 137 -8.32 -1.95 11.70
N PRO A 138 -8.20 -1.93 13.04
CA PRO A 138 -8.01 -0.68 13.78
C PRO A 138 -6.88 0.15 13.20
N VAL A 139 -7.14 1.43 12.95
CA VAL A 139 -6.15 2.40 12.46
C VAL A 139 -5.67 3.22 13.64
N HIS A 140 -4.36 3.23 13.87
CA HIS A 140 -3.75 4.06 14.90
C HIS A 140 -3.44 5.45 14.33
N VAL A 141 -3.83 6.49 15.06
CA VAL A 141 -3.65 7.88 14.64
C VAL A 141 -2.99 8.68 15.74
N ARG A 142 -1.92 9.42 15.40
CA ARG A 142 -1.22 10.33 16.31
C ARG A 142 -1.33 11.77 15.85
N PHE A 143 -1.52 12.69 16.78
CA PHE A 143 -1.52 14.13 16.53
C PHE A 143 -1.22 14.91 17.81
N SER A 144 -1.05 16.23 17.71
CA SER A 144 -0.94 17.13 18.86
C SER A 144 -2.03 18.20 18.82
N TYR A 145 -2.43 18.68 20.01
CA TYR A 145 -3.41 19.73 20.18
C TYR A 145 -3.05 20.65 21.35
N LYS A 146 -3.70 21.81 21.40
CA LYS A 146 -3.54 22.84 22.44
C LYS A 146 -4.90 23.18 23.03
N ALA A 147 -4.95 23.53 24.32
CA ALA A 147 -6.18 24.01 24.93
C ALA A 147 -6.66 25.32 24.26
N ASN A 148 -5.74 26.27 24.06
CA ASN A 148 -6.01 27.53 23.36
C ASN A 148 -5.02 27.77 22.20
N PRO A 149 -5.37 28.59 21.20
CA PRO A 149 -4.55 28.79 20.00
C PRO A 149 -3.18 29.43 20.29
N LEU A 150 -3.09 30.25 21.34
CA LEU A 150 -1.89 31.00 21.72
C LEU A 150 -1.00 30.26 22.71
N ASP A 151 -1.41 29.08 23.18
CA ASP A 151 -0.64 28.31 24.16
C ASP A 151 0.66 27.78 23.52
N LYS A 152 1.73 27.75 24.32
CA LYS A 152 3.03 27.20 23.89
C LYS A 152 3.11 25.69 24.10
N GLU A 153 2.40 25.17 25.10
CA GLU A 153 2.40 23.76 25.43
C GLU A 153 1.50 22.99 24.47
N GLU A 154 2.02 21.90 23.91
CA GLU A 154 1.28 20.98 23.05
C GLU A 154 1.08 19.65 23.76
N MET A 155 -0.16 19.15 23.73
CA MET A 155 -0.53 17.84 24.23
C MET A 155 -0.49 16.84 23.08
N SER A 156 0.22 15.73 23.28
CA SER A 156 0.20 14.61 22.32
C SER A 156 -1.05 13.74 22.53
N ALA A 157 -1.68 13.34 21.44
CA ALA A 157 -2.80 12.42 21.41
C ALA A 157 -2.47 11.20 20.54
N ALA A 158 -2.92 10.03 20.99
CA ALA A 158 -2.93 8.81 20.22
C ALA A 158 -4.31 8.16 20.37
N VAL A 159 -4.98 7.91 19.25
CA VAL A 159 -6.32 7.33 19.19
C VAL A 159 -6.33 6.13 18.25
N THR A 160 -7.26 5.22 18.44
CA THR A 160 -7.37 3.99 17.65
C THR A 160 -8.81 3.81 17.22
N THR A 161 -9.05 3.62 15.93
CA THR A 161 -10.40 3.37 15.43
C THR A 161 -10.89 1.99 15.83
N ASP A 162 -12.20 1.81 15.91
CA ASP A 162 -12.78 0.47 15.94
C ASP A 162 -12.54 -0.26 14.61
N PRO A 163 -12.43 -1.60 14.62
CA PRO A 163 -12.40 -2.37 13.38
C PRO A 163 -13.76 -2.28 12.66
N VAL A 164 -13.73 -2.25 11.33
CA VAL A 164 -14.94 -2.26 10.50
C VAL A 164 -15.01 -3.55 9.70
N THR A 165 -16.08 -4.32 9.90
CA THR A 165 -16.37 -5.51 9.08
C THR A 165 -17.25 -5.12 7.90
N LEU A 166 -16.93 -5.65 6.72
CA LEU A 166 -17.58 -5.37 5.45
C LEU A 166 -18.00 -6.69 4.82
N GLN A 167 -19.23 -6.75 4.30
CA GLN A 167 -19.66 -7.86 3.44
C GLN A 167 -19.56 -7.39 1.99
N ILE A 168 -18.66 -8.04 1.23
CA ILE A 168 -18.41 -7.70 -0.17
C ILE A 168 -19.05 -8.76 -1.06
N GLU A 169 -19.89 -8.33 -1.98
CA GLU A 169 -20.53 -9.22 -2.93
C GLU A 169 -19.73 -9.29 -4.24
N ARG A 170 -19.78 -10.46 -4.89
CA ARG A 170 -19.24 -10.63 -6.23
C ARG A 170 -20.22 -10.01 -7.24
N PRO A 171 -19.75 -9.13 -8.15
CA PRO A 171 -20.60 -8.60 -9.20
C PRO A 171 -21.26 -9.69 -10.06
N PRO A 172 -22.55 -9.57 -10.42
CA PRO A 172 -23.23 -10.56 -11.25
C PRO A 172 -22.54 -10.76 -12.60
N GLY A 173 -22.47 -12.02 -13.05
CA GLY A 173 -21.87 -12.37 -14.34
C GLY A 173 -20.34 -12.46 -14.32
N THR A 174 -19.72 -12.36 -13.14
CA THR A 174 -18.26 -12.47 -12.96
C THR A 174 -17.84 -13.76 -12.28
N GLU A 175 -18.71 -14.77 -12.27
CA GLU A 175 -18.45 -16.07 -11.67
C GLU A 175 -17.27 -16.75 -12.37
N GLY A 176 -16.29 -17.22 -11.58
CA GLY A 176 -15.08 -17.86 -12.10
C GLY A 176 -14.04 -16.90 -12.71
N MET A 177 -14.30 -15.58 -12.70
CA MET A 177 -13.29 -14.58 -13.02
C MET A 177 -12.30 -14.41 -11.86
N GLY A 178 -11.11 -13.91 -12.17
CA GLY A 178 -10.10 -13.52 -11.17
C GLY A 178 -10.50 -12.22 -10.46
N ILE A 179 -9.56 -11.29 -10.33
CA ILE A 179 -9.84 -9.96 -9.77
C ILE A 179 -10.79 -9.21 -10.71
N VAL A 180 -11.95 -8.83 -10.19
CA VAL A 180 -12.95 -8.04 -10.91
C VAL A 180 -12.75 -6.57 -10.57
N ILE A 181 -12.78 -5.72 -11.59
CA ILE A 181 -12.74 -4.27 -11.43
C ILE A 181 -14.16 -3.75 -11.61
N SER A 182 -14.62 -2.97 -10.63
CA SER A 182 -15.93 -2.32 -10.66
C SER A 182 -15.72 -0.82 -10.81
N ALA A 183 -16.09 -0.25 -11.96
CA ALA A 183 -15.78 1.13 -12.30
C ALA A 183 -16.96 1.88 -12.93
N ARG A 184 -16.98 3.20 -12.75
CA ARG A 184 -17.86 4.11 -13.47
C ARG A 184 -17.09 4.75 -14.63
N ASN A 185 -17.73 4.88 -15.79
CA ASN A 185 -17.17 5.59 -16.95
C ASN A 185 -15.72 5.20 -17.31
N LEU A 186 -15.39 3.90 -17.30
CA LEU A 186 -14.07 3.41 -17.68
C LEU A 186 -13.74 3.86 -19.11
N ARG A 187 -12.62 4.56 -19.27
CA ARG A 187 -12.07 4.94 -20.57
C ARG A 187 -10.90 4.03 -20.92
N VAL A 188 -10.94 3.50 -22.13
CA VAL A 188 -9.92 2.64 -22.71
C VAL A 188 -9.49 3.23 -24.04
N GLU A 189 -8.19 3.50 -24.17
CA GLU A 189 -7.58 4.01 -25.39
C GLU A 189 -6.47 3.06 -25.82
N GLU A 190 -6.47 2.67 -27.09
CA GLU A 190 -5.39 1.93 -27.73
C GLU A 190 -4.83 2.75 -28.88
N THR A 191 -3.50 2.87 -28.94
CA THR A 191 -2.81 3.51 -30.06
C THR A 191 -1.61 2.69 -30.50
N TRP A 192 -1.34 2.73 -31.80
CA TRP A 192 -0.20 2.06 -32.43
C TRP A 192 0.64 3.05 -33.23
N GLN A 193 1.96 2.87 -33.17
CA GLN A 193 2.91 3.67 -33.95
C GLN A 193 4.13 2.81 -34.36
N PRO A 194 4.31 2.52 -35.67
CA PRO A 194 3.34 2.68 -36.75
C PRO A 194 2.12 1.75 -36.60
N GLU A 195 1.07 1.94 -37.41
CA GLU A 195 -0.11 1.07 -37.42
C GLU A 195 0.23 -0.31 -38.04
N PRO A 196 -0.01 -1.43 -37.35
CA PRO A 196 0.17 -2.78 -37.88
C PRO A 196 -0.73 -3.11 -39.08
N GLY A 197 -0.24 -3.94 -39.99
CA GLY A 197 -1.04 -4.55 -41.05
C GLY A 197 -1.42 -3.64 -42.21
N THR A 198 -0.91 -2.41 -42.25
CA THR A 198 -1.07 -1.51 -43.42
C THR A 198 -0.15 -1.91 -44.56
N GLU A 199 1.13 -2.16 -44.26
CA GLU A 199 2.17 -2.52 -45.22
C GLU A 199 3.21 -3.45 -44.59
N ALA A 200 3.99 -4.14 -45.44
CA ALA A 200 5.13 -4.92 -44.99
C ALA A 200 6.26 -4.00 -44.49
N VAL A 201 6.89 -4.36 -43.36
CA VAL A 201 7.96 -3.57 -42.75
C VAL A 201 9.29 -4.30 -42.77
N LEU A 202 10.39 -3.56 -42.70
CA LEU A 202 11.73 -4.16 -42.65
C LEU A 202 12.04 -4.73 -41.26
N ALA A 203 12.85 -5.79 -41.23
CA ALA A 203 13.51 -6.23 -40.00
C ALA A 203 14.30 -5.06 -39.38
N GLY A 204 14.18 -4.90 -38.06
CA GLY A 204 14.64 -3.75 -37.29
C GLY A 204 13.55 -2.74 -36.94
N THR A 205 12.38 -2.78 -37.58
CA THR A 205 11.26 -1.88 -37.25
C THR A 205 10.67 -2.18 -35.87
N ALA A 206 10.35 -1.11 -35.13
CA ALA A 206 9.73 -1.17 -33.82
C ALA A 206 8.30 -0.63 -33.86
N PHE A 207 7.34 -1.43 -33.40
CA PHE A 207 5.94 -1.04 -33.22
C PHE A 207 5.69 -0.71 -31.76
N LYS A 208 5.22 0.50 -31.48
CA LYS A 208 4.81 0.93 -30.15
C LYS A 208 3.30 0.82 -30.02
N ARG A 209 2.84 0.00 -29.08
CA ARG A 209 1.44 -0.10 -28.66
C ARG A 209 1.30 0.61 -27.32
N SER A 210 0.37 1.54 -27.21
CA SER A 210 0.05 2.20 -25.94
C SER A 210 -1.40 1.88 -25.58
N ILE A 211 -1.60 1.19 -24.45
CA ILE A 211 -2.92 0.96 -23.87
C ILE A 211 -3.06 1.86 -22.65
N ARG A 212 -4.06 2.74 -22.64
CA ARG A 212 -4.39 3.60 -21.50
C ARG A 212 -5.75 3.24 -20.94
N LEU A 213 -5.78 3.00 -19.64
CA LEU A 213 -6.98 2.76 -18.84
C LEU A 213 -7.14 3.91 -17.84
N SER A 214 -8.35 4.46 -17.71
CA SER A 214 -8.63 5.48 -16.69
C SER A 214 -10.08 5.44 -16.24
N ALA A 215 -10.32 5.67 -14.95
CA ALA A 215 -11.66 5.76 -14.37
C ALA A 215 -11.65 6.67 -13.14
N ALA A 216 -12.82 7.22 -12.80
CA ALA A 216 -13.03 7.88 -11.52
C ALA A 216 -13.16 6.85 -10.39
N ASP A 217 -12.83 7.26 -9.16
CA ASP A 217 -12.93 6.49 -7.93
C ASP A 217 -12.11 5.19 -7.87
N LEU A 218 -11.21 4.98 -8.83
CA LEU A 218 -10.28 3.85 -8.83
C LEU A 218 -8.86 4.36 -8.96
N PRO A 219 -7.90 3.85 -8.15
CA PRO A 219 -6.50 4.16 -8.32
C PRO A 219 -5.96 3.36 -9.52
N GLY A 220 -5.01 3.94 -10.24
CA GLY A 220 -4.47 3.37 -11.47
C GLY A 220 -3.77 2.02 -11.24
N MET A 221 -3.31 1.77 -10.00
CA MET A 221 -2.68 0.52 -9.61
C MET A 221 -3.65 -0.68 -9.55
N VAL A 222 -4.96 -0.44 -9.45
CA VAL A 222 -5.98 -1.49 -9.47
C VAL A 222 -6.26 -1.98 -10.89
N PHE A 223 -5.94 -1.19 -11.92
CA PHE A 223 -6.09 -1.64 -13.30
C PHE A 223 -5.15 -2.82 -13.61
N PRO A 224 -5.63 -3.82 -14.37
CA PRO A 224 -4.86 -5.00 -14.66
C PRO A 224 -3.75 -4.62 -15.65
N THR A 225 -2.64 -5.34 -15.56
CA THR A 225 -1.54 -5.18 -16.53
C THR A 225 -1.95 -5.77 -17.87
N PHE A 226 -1.71 -5.03 -18.96
CA PHE A 226 -1.89 -5.59 -20.28
C PHE A 226 -0.89 -6.73 -20.56
N PRO A 227 -1.33 -7.90 -21.04
CA PRO A 227 -0.45 -9.04 -21.26
C PRO A 227 0.54 -8.76 -22.41
N ALA A 228 1.84 -8.80 -22.11
CA ALA A 228 2.93 -8.67 -23.09
C ALA A 228 3.61 -10.03 -23.28
N THR A 229 2.97 -10.92 -24.04
CA THR A 229 3.49 -12.26 -24.30
C THR A 229 4.71 -12.22 -25.22
N GLU A 230 5.71 -13.06 -24.94
CA GLU A 230 6.86 -13.26 -25.82
C GLU A 230 6.41 -13.95 -27.13
N ILE A 231 6.95 -13.47 -28.24
CA ILE A 231 6.67 -14.00 -29.58
C ILE A 231 8.02 -14.29 -30.21
N ASP A 232 8.28 -15.54 -30.62
CA ASP A 232 9.55 -15.88 -31.28
C ASP A 232 9.74 -15.01 -32.53
N GLY A 233 10.95 -14.47 -32.70
CA GLY A 233 11.28 -13.54 -33.78
C GLY A 233 10.96 -12.06 -33.50
N LEU A 234 10.22 -11.75 -32.42
CA LEU A 234 10.01 -10.38 -31.94
C LEU A 234 10.71 -10.15 -30.59
N GLY A 235 11.28 -8.96 -30.39
CA GLY A 235 11.64 -8.46 -29.07
C GLY A 235 10.47 -7.71 -28.46
N VAL A 236 9.96 -8.15 -27.31
CA VAL A 236 8.83 -7.50 -26.64
C VAL A 236 9.33 -6.79 -25.39
N TYR A 237 9.14 -5.48 -25.32
CA TYR A 237 9.56 -4.66 -24.19
C TYR A 237 8.36 -3.88 -23.65
N SER A 238 8.01 -4.07 -22.38
CA SER A 238 6.86 -3.41 -21.76
C SER A 238 7.31 -2.42 -20.69
N LYS A 239 6.70 -1.23 -20.67
CA LYS A 239 6.87 -0.22 -19.65
C LYS A 239 5.51 0.26 -19.17
N GLN A 240 5.32 0.24 -17.85
CA GLN A 240 4.07 0.58 -17.20
C GLN A 240 4.20 1.94 -16.53
N GLN A 241 3.12 2.71 -16.52
CA GLN A 241 3.02 3.99 -15.81
C GLN A 241 1.67 4.04 -15.10
N VAL A 242 1.70 4.32 -13.80
CA VAL A 242 0.51 4.52 -12.98
C VAL A 242 0.50 5.97 -12.50
N GLN A 243 -0.65 6.63 -12.58
CA GLN A 243 -0.83 8.00 -12.15
C GLN A 243 -2.19 8.13 -11.48
N ASP A 244 -2.20 8.72 -10.29
CA ASP A 244 -3.42 9.06 -9.56
C ASP A 244 -3.50 10.58 -9.43
N ARG A 245 -4.67 11.13 -9.77
CA ARG A 245 -4.95 12.55 -9.62
C ARG A 245 -6.20 12.72 -8.77
N ILE A 246 -6.12 13.60 -7.79
CA ILE A 246 -7.27 13.98 -6.98
C ILE A 246 -7.63 15.42 -7.34
N ASN A 247 -8.91 15.64 -7.62
CA ASN A 247 -9.45 16.95 -7.90
C ASN A 247 -10.77 17.12 -7.14
N ARG A 248 -10.79 18.06 -6.17
CA ARG A 248 -11.96 18.35 -5.32
C ARG A 248 -12.57 17.08 -4.71
N GLY A 249 -11.75 16.23 -4.09
CA GLY A 249 -12.19 14.97 -3.48
C GLY A 249 -12.50 13.82 -4.45
N THR A 250 -12.41 14.04 -5.76
CA THR A 250 -12.61 12.98 -6.76
C THR A 250 -11.26 12.41 -7.20
N LEU A 251 -11.02 11.14 -6.90
CA LEU A 251 -9.88 10.38 -7.41
C LEU A 251 -10.12 10.00 -8.87
N THR A 252 -9.13 10.21 -9.73
CA THR A 252 -9.05 9.64 -11.07
C THR A 252 -7.73 8.92 -11.21
N GLY A 253 -7.78 7.59 -11.26
CA GLY A 253 -6.61 6.77 -11.53
C GLY A 253 -6.45 6.52 -13.01
N MET A 254 -5.18 6.36 -13.40
CA MET A 254 -4.78 6.08 -14.77
C MET A 254 -3.64 5.07 -14.78
N ARG A 255 -3.75 4.10 -15.68
CA ARG A 255 -2.68 3.18 -16.04
C ARG A 255 -2.38 3.29 -17.52
N THR A 256 -1.10 3.36 -17.88
CA THR A 256 -0.64 3.31 -19.27
C THR A 256 0.40 2.21 -19.42
N ASP A 257 0.10 1.21 -20.25
CA ASP A 257 1.01 0.14 -20.62
C ASP A 257 1.55 0.43 -22.04
N ASN A 258 2.86 0.70 -22.13
CA ASN A 258 3.55 0.93 -23.40
C ASN A 258 4.37 -0.31 -23.76
N ILE A 259 4.00 -0.98 -24.85
CA ILE A 259 4.65 -2.20 -25.33
C ILE A 259 5.34 -1.90 -26.65
N THR A 260 6.63 -2.21 -26.75
CA THR A 260 7.42 -2.10 -27.98
C THR A 260 7.70 -3.48 -28.53
N TYR A 261 7.23 -3.75 -29.74
CA TYR A 261 7.50 -4.97 -30.51
C TYR A 261 8.57 -4.66 -31.55
N LEU A 262 9.78 -5.18 -31.35
CA LEU A 262 10.91 -5.03 -32.25
C LEU A 262 11.01 -6.25 -33.17
N ALA A 263 10.81 -6.06 -34.47
CA ALA A 263 10.92 -7.12 -35.46
C ALA A 263 12.39 -7.51 -35.69
N LYS A 264 12.84 -8.64 -35.16
CA LYS A 264 14.26 -9.05 -35.23
C LYS A 264 14.58 -9.83 -36.50
N ARG A 265 13.61 -10.61 -36.99
CA ARG A 265 13.77 -11.48 -38.17
C ARG A 265 12.61 -11.29 -39.14
N PRO A 266 12.82 -11.50 -40.45
CA PRO A 266 11.74 -11.57 -41.41
C PRO A 266 10.78 -12.71 -41.10
N GLY A 267 9.50 -12.52 -41.38
CA GLY A 267 8.43 -13.47 -41.09
C GLY A 267 7.11 -12.78 -40.82
N GLN A 268 6.06 -13.58 -40.73
CA GLN A 268 4.73 -13.12 -40.35
C GLN A 268 4.50 -13.43 -38.87
N TYR A 269 4.19 -12.40 -38.08
CA TYR A 269 3.97 -12.53 -36.64
C TYR A 269 2.55 -12.10 -36.28
N THR A 270 1.89 -12.85 -35.40
CA THR A 270 0.56 -12.50 -34.91
C THR A 270 0.63 -12.12 -33.44
N ILE A 271 0.26 -10.88 -33.15
CA ILE A 271 0.00 -10.40 -31.79
C ILE A 271 -1.43 -10.81 -31.44
N ALA A 272 -1.58 -11.60 -30.38
CA ALA A 272 -2.86 -12.14 -29.97
C ALA A 272 -3.86 -11.04 -29.59
N ALA A 273 -5.15 -11.33 -29.81
CA ALA A 273 -6.23 -10.52 -29.27
C ALA A 273 -6.23 -10.61 -27.74
N ALA A 274 -6.69 -9.54 -27.08
CA ALA A 274 -6.91 -9.51 -25.65
C ALA A 274 -8.28 -8.92 -25.34
N ARG A 275 -8.84 -9.25 -24.18
CA ARG A 275 -10.11 -8.71 -23.72
C ARG A 275 -9.94 -8.15 -22.31
N LEU A 276 -10.45 -6.95 -22.08
CA LEU A 276 -10.63 -6.42 -20.74
C LEU A 276 -12.12 -6.46 -20.40
N GLN A 277 -12.46 -7.03 -19.25
CA GLN A 277 -13.81 -7.07 -18.72
C GLN A 277 -13.85 -6.29 -17.40
N TRP A 278 -14.94 -5.56 -17.17
CA TRP A 278 -15.16 -4.81 -15.94
C TRP A 278 -16.65 -4.76 -15.62
N TYR A 279 -16.98 -4.71 -14.34
CA TYR A 279 -18.35 -4.45 -13.93
C TYR A 279 -18.61 -2.95 -13.97
N ASP A 280 -19.56 -2.54 -14.80
CA ASP A 280 -19.96 -1.15 -14.91
C ASP A 280 -20.95 -0.80 -13.80
N LEU A 281 -20.53 0.05 -12.85
CA LEU A 281 -21.33 0.41 -11.68
C LEU A 281 -22.53 1.33 -12.01
N ASP A 282 -22.55 1.98 -13.18
CA ASP A 282 -23.67 2.81 -13.63
C ASP A 282 -24.71 1.95 -14.36
N ALA A 283 -24.25 1.03 -15.22
CA ALA A 283 -25.11 0.14 -15.97
C ALA A 283 -25.48 -1.16 -15.23
N GLN A 284 -24.85 -1.43 -14.08
CA GLN A 284 -25.01 -2.64 -13.27
C GLN A 284 -24.87 -3.95 -14.08
N GLN A 285 -23.89 -3.99 -14.98
CA GLN A 285 -23.63 -5.15 -15.84
C GLN A 285 -22.15 -5.29 -16.17
N LEU A 286 -21.74 -6.51 -16.48
CA LEU A 286 -20.41 -6.79 -17.00
C LEU A 286 -20.29 -6.23 -18.43
N LYS A 287 -19.31 -5.36 -18.63
CA LYS A 287 -18.91 -4.86 -19.94
C LYS A 287 -17.54 -5.41 -20.34
N SER A 288 -17.26 -5.36 -21.63
CA SER A 288 -15.98 -5.76 -22.18
C SER A 288 -15.52 -4.86 -23.31
N VAL A 289 -14.21 -4.73 -23.44
CA VAL A 289 -13.55 -4.12 -24.60
C VAL A 289 -12.57 -5.11 -25.18
N GLU A 290 -12.59 -5.23 -26.50
CA GLU A 290 -11.73 -6.14 -27.25
C GLU A 290 -10.55 -5.35 -27.82
N PHE A 291 -9.37 -5.92 -27.67
CA PHE A 291 -8.16 -5.48 -28.34
C PHE A 291 -7.87 -6.51 -29.44
N PRO A 292 -8.18 -6.20 -30.72
CA PRO A 292 -8.13 -7.18 -31.80
C PRO A 292 -6.70 -7.68 -32.05
N ALA A 293 -6.60 -8.91 -32.59
CA ALA A 293 -5.32 -9.44 -33.03
C ALA A 293 -4.73 -8.58 -34.15
N ARG A 294 -3.40 -8.47 -34.18
CA ARG A 294 -2.66 -7.70 -35.19
C ARG A 294 -1.58 -8.57 -35.82
N THR A 295 -1.52 -8.57 -37.14
CA THR A 295 -0.49 -9.28 -37.90
C THR A 295 0.57 -8.30 -38.37
N LEU A 296 1.83 -8.65 -38.16
CA LEU A 296 3.00 -7.93 -38.65
C LEU A 296 3.62 -8.75 -39.78
N ASP A 297 3.71 -8.17 -40.97
CA ASP A 297 4.44 -8.75 -42.08
C ASP A 297 5.83 -8.10 -42.14
N VAL A 298 6.86 -8.89 -41.84
CA VAL A 298 8.24 -8.40 -41.74
C VAL A 298 9.07 -8.99 -42.87
N ILE A 299 9.62 -8.12 -43.71
CA ILE A 299 10.51 -8.47 -44.80
C ILE A 299 11.98 -8.28 -44.43
N ALA A 300 12.87 -8.94 -45.17
CA ALA A 300 14.31 -8.81 -44.99
C ALA A 300 14.77 -7.37 -45.18
N ASN A 301 15.60 -6.88 -44.26
CA ASN A 301 16.29 -5.61 -44.41
C ASN A 301 17.60 -5.84 -45.19
N PRO A 302 17.72 -5.33 -46.44
CA PRO A 302 18.91 -5.55 -47.27
C PRO A 302 20.20 -5.00 -46.63
N GLU A 303 20.12 -3.94 -45.84
CA GLU A 303 21.28 -3.32 -45.19
C GLU A 303 21.82 -4.15 -44.02
N GLN A 304 20.93 -4.79 -43.25
CA GLN A 304 21.33 -5.76 -42.22
C GLN A 304 21.98 -7.01 -42.83
N ALA A 305 21.44 -7.49 -43.97
CA ALA A 305 22.02 -8.62 -44.68
C ALA A 305 23.42 -8.29 -45.24
N ALA A 306 23.62 -7.07 -45.75
CA ALA A 306 24.92 -6.61 -46.24
C ALA A 306 25.96 -6.45 -45.12
N ALA A 307 25.56 -5.98 -43.93
CA ALA A 307 26.44 -5.87 -42.75
C ALA A 307 26.85 -7.24 -42.17
N ALA A 308 25.96 -8.24 -42.23
CA ALA A 308 26.30 -9.62 -41.86
C ALA A 308 27.29 -10.25 -42.84
N GLY A 309 27.17 -9.96 -44.15
CA GLY A 309 28.07 -10.44 -45.20
C GLY A 309 29.48 -9.82 -45.17
N SER A 310 29.60 -8.55 -44.77
CA SER A 310 30.90 -7.85 -44.68
C SER A 310 31.71 -8.21 -43.42
N SER A 311 31.08 -8.78 -42.40
CA SER A 311 31.76 -9.23 -41.17
C SER A 311 32.60 -10.52 -41.35
N HIS A 312 32.54 -11.17 -42.51
CA HIS A 312 33.27 -12.42 -42.80
C HIS A 312 34.57 -12.24 -43.62
N SER A 313 35.02 -11.01 -43.91
CA SER A 313 36.21 -10.78 -44.75
C SER A 313 37.46 -10.26 -44.01
N SER A 314 37.63 -10.54 -42.72
CA SER A 314 38.86 -10.19 -41.99
C SER A 314 39.42 -11.33 -41.14
N SER A 315 39.47 -12.56 -41.68
CA SER A 315 40.40 -13.58 -41.18
C SER A 315 41.64 -13.70 -42.06
N ARG A 316 42.41 -12.61 -42.19
CA ARG A 316 43.84 -12.73 -42.46
C ARG A 316 44.55 -12.59 -41.13
N ALA A 317 44.71 -13.73 -40.45
CA ALA A 317 45.43 -13.84 -39.19
C ALA A 317 46.88 -13.36 -39.40
N ASP A 318 47.13 -12.10 -39.08
CA ASP A 318 48.47 -11.53 -39.05
C ASP A 318 49.20 -12.12 -37.84
N ARG A 319 50.07 -13.10 -38.10
CA ARG A 319 50.89 -13.80 -37.10
C ARG A 319 51.70 -12.86 -36.19
N GLY A 320 51.85 -11.58 -36.55
CA GLY A 320 52.49 -10.55 -35.72
C GLY A 320 51.65 -10.07 -34.51
N SER A 321 50.31 -10.11 -34.60
CA SER A 321 49.42 -9.57 -33.55
C SER A 321 49.31 -10.49 -32.32
N VAL A 322 49.38 -11.81 -32.53
CA VAL A 322 49.36 -12.82 -31.45
C VAL A 322 50.66 -12.79 -30.65
N ALA A 323 51.81 -12.54 -31.30
CA ALA A 323 53.10 -12.44 -30.62
C ALA A 323 53.19 -11.22 -29.68
N MET A 324 52.61 -10.08 -30.06
CA MET A 324 52.57 -8.89 -29.21
C MET A 324 51.63 -9.06 -28.00
N ALA A 325 50.47 -9.70 -28.18
CA ALA A 325 49.53 -9.97 -27.10
C ALA A 325 50.12 -10.91 -26.04
N LEU A 326 50.85 -11.96 -26.46
CA LEU A 326 51.56 -12.87 -25.56
C LEU A 326 52.72 -12.16 -24.83
N GLY A 327 53.44 -11.27 -25.50
CA GLY A 327 54.47 -10.44 -24.88
C GLY A 327 53.93 -9.53 -23.79
N PHE A 328 52.79 -8.87 -24.03
CA PHE A 328 52.13 -8.02 -23.03
C PHE A 328 51.61 -8.81 -21.83
N ALA A 329 51.02 -9.99 -22.08
CA ALA A 329 50.56 -10.87 -21.02
C ALA A 329 51.71 -11.31 -20.10
N LEU A 330 52.86 -11.69 -20.67
CA LEU A 330 54.05 -12.08 -19.91
C LEU A 330 54.62 -10.91 -19.08
N LEU A 331 54.66 -9.70 -19.63
CA LEU A 331 55.11 -8.51 -18.91
C LEU A 331 54.17 -8.14 -17.76
N SER A 332 52.85 -8.22 -17.97
CA SER A 332 51.87 -7.95 -16.91
C SER A 332 51.91 -8.98 -15.79
N ALA A 333 52.13 -10.26 -16.10
CA ALA A 333 52.32 -11.31 -15.11
C ALA A 333 53.62 -11.11 -14.30
N LEU A 334 54.72 -10.71 -14.96
CA LEU A 334 55.98 -10.44 -14.28
C LEU A 334 55.89 -9.21 -13.35
N ALA A 335 55.21 -8.15 -13.81
CA ALA A 335 54.95 -6.95 -13.01
C ALA A 335 54.04 -7.27 -11.79
N GLY A 336 52.97 -8.05 -12.01
CA GLY A 336 52.10 -8.51 -10.93
C GLY A 336 52.84 -9.37 -9.90
N TRP A 337 53.73 -10.26 -10.34
CA TRP A 337 54.56 -11.07 -9.45
C TRP A 337 55.56 -10.22 -8.64
N GLN A 338 56.19 -9.21 -9.25
CA GLN A 338 57.07 -8.29 -8.52
C GLN A 338 56.31 -7.46 -7.47
N LEU A 339 55.11 -6.98 -7.81
CA LEU A 339 54.25 -6.25 -6.88
C LEU A 339 53.77 -7.14 -5.73
N TYR A 340 53.38 -8.38 -6.02
CA TYR A 340 53.01 -9.37 -5.00
C TYR A 340 54.16 -9.70 -4.03
N ARG A 341 55.40 -9.72 -4.53
CA ARG A 341 56.60 -9.98 -3.72
C ARG A 341 56.98 -8.77 -2.84
N ARG A 342 56.60 -7.55 -3.23
CA ARG A 342 56.83 -6.31 -2.46
C ARG A 342 55.63 -5.90 -1.58
N ARG A 343 54.52 -6.66 -1.58
CA ARG A 343 53.29 -6.31 -0.84
C ARG A 343 53.51 -6.10 0.65
N GLU A 344 54.39 -6.88 1.27
CA GLU A 344 54.68 -6.81 2.71
C GLU A 344 55.38 -5.49 3.09
N GLN A 345 56.05 -4.82 2.15
CA GLN A 345 56.68 -3.51 2.36
C GLN A 345 55.70 -2.34 2.13
N LEU A 346 54.64 -2.54 1.32
CA LEU A 346 53.67 -1.50 0.95
C LEU A 346 52.47 -1.40 1.91
N ILE A 347 52.18 -2.45 2.69
CA ILE A 347 51.03 -2.49 3.61
C ILE A 347 51.39 -2.02 5.04
N ALA A 348 52.66 -1.68 5.30
CA ALA A 348 53.14 -1.21 6.59
C ALA A 348 52.44 0.04 7.21
N PRO A 349 51.85 1.00 6.46
CA PRO A 349 51.26 2.19 7.09
C PRO A 349 49.79 2.03 7.55
N PHE A 350 49.11 0.92 7.26
CA PHE A 350 47.70 0.75 7.65
C PHE A 350 47.53 -0.14 8.88
N ARG A 351 47.78 0.43 10.06
CA ARG A 351 47.32 -0.16 11.34
C ARG A 351 45.86 0.25 11.60
N PRO A 352 44.93 -0.69 11.81
CA PRO A 352 43.56 -0.36 12.13
C PRO A 352 43.47 0.26 13.54
N VAL A 353 42.95 1.48 13.62
CA VAL A 353 42.61 2.16 14.87
C VAL A 353 41.28 1.59 15.37
N HIS A 354 41.29 0.89 16.51
CA HIS A 354 40.07 0.44 17.18
C HIS A 354 39.37 1.64 17.80
N LEU A 355 38.22 2.05 17.25
CA LEU A 355 37.36 3.06 17.86
C LEU A 355 36.69 2.49 19.10
N GLN A 356 36.71 3.26 20.20
CA GLN A 356 36.05 2.90 21.46
C GLN A 356 34.52 2.90 21.30
N PRO A 357 33.79 1.98 21.97
CA PRO A 357 32.33 1.93 21.89
C PRO A 357 31.66 3.11 22.61
N LEU A 358 30.65 3.67 21.95
CA LEU A 358 29.86 4.86 22.36
C LEU A 358 28.90 4.64 23.56
N ASN A 359 29.14 3.64 24.41
CA ASN A 359 28.32 3.46 25.62
C ASN A 359 29.15 2.93 26.80
N PRO A 360 29.68 3.79 27.68
CA PRO A 360 30.45 3.35 28.84
C PRO A 360 29.52 2.78 29.91
N THR A 361 29.64 1.49 30.20
CA THR A 361 29.02 0.88 31.39
C THR A 361 29.54 1.53 32.68
N GLU A 362 28.67 1.67 33.69
CA GLU A 362 28.87 2.36 34.99
C GLU A 362 30.20 2.05 35.73
N ARG A 363 30.88 0.96 35.40
CA ARG A 363 32.21 0.62 35.95
C ARG A 363 33.31 1.63 35.59
N ALA A 364 33.15 2.42 34.53
CA ALA A 364 34.13 3.45 34.15
C ALA A 364 34.07 4.71 35.02
N TRP A 365 32.89 5.04 35.58
CA TRP A 365 32.69 6.25 36.36
C TRP A 365 33.34 6.18 37.75
N ASN A 366 33.36 4.99 38.38
CA ASN A 366 33.92 4.79 39.72
C ASN A 366 35.46 4.67 39.78
N ARG A 367 36.13 4.59 38.62
CA ARG A 367 37.60 4.58 38.55
C ARG A 367 38.18 5.99 38.55
N ASN A 368 37.60 6.91 37.77
CA ASN A 368 38.06 8.30 37.69
C ASN A 368 37.93 9.11 38.99
N ARG A 369 37.04 8.72 39.93
CA ARG A 369 36.96 9.38 41.25
C ARG A 369 38.06 8.96 42.22
N ARG A 370 38.69 7.79 42.03
CA ARG A 370 39.82 7.36 42.87
C ARG A 370 41.13 8.00 42.43
N ASP A 371 41.29 8.25 41.14
CA ASP A 371 42.53 8.80 40.59
C ASP A 371 42.60 10.33 40.70
N ALA A 372 41.47 11.04 40.88
CA ALA A 372 41.44 12.48 41.15
C ALA A 372 41.71 12.88 42.61
N ALA A 373 41.85 11.91 43.53
CA ALA A 373 42.14 12.15 44.94
C ALA A 373 43.54 11.65 45.36
N GLY A 374 44.36 11.18 44.42
CA GLY A 374 45.66 10.62 44.74
C GLY A 374 46.61 10.61 43.55
N ASN A 375 47.44 11.65 43.49
CA ASN A 375 48.70 11.78 42.76
C ASN A 375 48.63 12.03 41.24
#